data_AF-A0A1F6IB29-F1
#
_entry.id   AF-A0A1F6IB29-F1
#
_cell.length_a   1.000
_cell.length_b   1.000
_cell.length_c   1.000
_cell.angle_alpha   90.00
_cell.angle_beta   90.00
_cell.angle_gamma   90.00
#
_symmetry.space_group_name_H-M   'P 1'
#
loop_
_entity.id
_entity.type
_entity.pdbx_description
1 polymer ?
#
loop_
_entity_poly.entity_id
_entity_poly.type
_entity_poly.pdbx_seq_one_letter_code
_entity_poly.pdbx_strand_id
1 'polypeptide(L)' 'MPQEPKKRHSRQRKGKRRASIKLQTQKGVNCPNCGKVVLPHMICKNCGYYKGKQVLVLKDKTKPNPKEK' A
#
# COMPACT_ATOMS: atom_id res chain seq x y z
N MET A 1 -5.68 -18.50 39.90
CA MET A 1 -4.23 -18.19 39.76
C MET A 1 -4.10 -16.89 38.99
N PRO A 2 -3.19 -15.98 39.34
CA PRO A 2 -3.14 -14.67 38.70
C PRO A 2 -2.72 -14.83 37.23
N GLN A 3 -3.51 -14.27 36.32
CA GLN A 3 -3.25 -14.22 34.88
C GLN A 3 -2.03 -13.34 34.53
N GLU A 4 -1.48 -12.65 35.52
CA GLU A 4 -0.46 -11.62 35.37
C GLU A 4 0.97 -12.18 35.40
N PRO A 5 1.89 -11.59 34.63
CA PRO A 5 3.27 -12.04 34.59
C PRO A 5 3.95 -11.88 35.96
N LYS A 6 4.34 -13.02 36.54
CA LYS A 6 4.98 -13.07 37.87
C LYS A 6 6.29 -12.26 37.97
N LYS A 7 7.01 -12.08 36.85
CA LYS A 7 8.28 -11.32 36.77
C LYS A 7 8.41 -10.61 35.42
N ARG A 8 9.18 -9.52 35.40
CA ARG A 8 9.56 -8.81 34.17
C ARG A 8 10.40 -9.71 33.26
N HIS A 9 10.11 -9.70 31.95
CA HIS A 9 10.95 -10.39 30.97
C HIS A 9 12.31 -9.71 30.80
N SER A 10 13.38 -10.52 30.70
CA SER A 10 14.73 -10.02 30.45
C SER A 10 14.84 -9.29 29.10
N ARG A 11 15.82 -8.38 28.98
CA ARG A 11 16.09 -7.64 27.74
C ARG A 11 16.34 -8.60 26.57
N GLN A 12 17.10 -9.67 26.82
CA GLN A 12 17.40 -10.68 25.79
C GLN A 12 16.15 -11.42 25.32
N ARG A 13 15.26 -11.84 26.22
CA ARG A 13 14.00 -12.53 25.85
C ARG A 13 13.09 -11.63 25.01
N LYS A 14 12.95 -10.35 25.40
CA LYS A 14 12.19 -9.35 24.63
C LYS A 14 12.81 -9.10 23.25
N GLY A 15 14.15 -9.03 23.18
CA GLY A 15 14.90 -8.84 21.94
C GLY A 15 14.71 -9.98 20.95
N LYS A 16 14.91 -11.24 21.40
CA LYS A 16 14.70 -12.44 20.58
C LYS A 16 13.28 -12.52 20.02
N ARG A 17 12.26 -12.27 20.87
CA ARG A 17 10.86 -12.26 20.45
C ARG A 17 10.54 -11.19 19.40
N ARG A 18 11.18 -10.02 19.49
CA ARG A 18 10.99 -8.95 18.48
C ARG A 18 11.72 -9.26 17.19
N ALA A 19 12.92 -9.84 17.27
CA ALA A 19 13.74 -10.18 16.10
C ALA A 19 13.09 -11.26 15.20
N SER A 20 12.24 -12.12 15.76
CA SER A 20 11.48 -13.10 14.96
C SER A 20 10.32 -12.50 14.17
N ILE A 21 9.87 -11.28 14.50
CA ILE A 21 8.76 -10.62 13.81
C ILE A 21 9.31 -9.89 12.59
N LYS A 22 9.13 -10.47 11.40
CA LYS A 22 9.57 -9.88 10.13
C LYS A 22 8.41 -9.18 9.44
N LEU A 23 8.63 -7.96 8.98
CA LEU A 23 7.69 -7.24 8.13
C LEU A 23 8.03 -7.50 6.66
N GLN A 24 7.01 -7.73 5.84
CA GLN A 24 7.15 -7.89 4.39
C GLN A 24 6.44 -6.76 3.68
N THR A 25 7.06 -6.23 2.63
CA THR A 25 6.42 -5.26 1.74
C THR A 25 5.46 -5.96 0.80
N GLN A 26 4.34 -5.30 0.49
CA GLN A 26 3.39 -5.81 -0.48
C GLN A 26 3.99 -5.76 -1.89
N LYS A 27 3.77 -6.81 -2.68
CA LYS A 27 4.21 -6.86 -4.07
C LYS A 27 3.30 -5.96 -4.91
N GLY A 28 3.92 -5.07 -5.69
CA GLY A 28 3.25 -4.29 -6.71
C GLY A 28 3.20 -5.03 -8.05
N VAL A 29 2.16 -4.80 -8.83
CA VAL A 29 1.97 -5.32 -10.19
C VAL A 29 1.89 -4.13 -11.14
N ASN A 30 2.39 -4.28 -12.37
CA ASN A 30 2.29 -3.22 -13.37
C ASN A 30 0.85 -3.10 -13.89
N CYS A 31 0.33 -1.88 -13.95
CA CYS A 31 -0.98 -1.61 -14.55
C CYS A 31 -0.90 -1.79 -16.08
N PRO A 32 -1.79 -2.57 -16.71
CA PRO A 32 -1.74 -2.81 -18.16
C PRO A 32 -2.07 -1.57 -19.01
N ASN A 33 -2.72 -0.55 -18.44
CA ASN A 33 -3.10 0.66 -19.19
C ASN A 33 -2.02 1.76 -19.07
N CYS A 34 -1.56 2.07 -17.85
CA CYS A 34 -0.64 3.19 -17.63
C CYS A 34 0.78 2.80 -17.19
N GLY A 35 1.11 1.50 -17.11
CA GLY A 35 2.44 0.99 -16.72
C GLY A 35 2.84 1.21 -15.26
N LYS A 36 2.14 2.08 -14.51
CA LYS A 36 2.43 2.36 -13.09
C LYS A 36 2.20 1.13 -12.20
N VAL A 37 2.99 1.04 -11.13
CA VAL A 37 2.85 0.00 -10.11
C VAL A 37 1.56 0.19 -9.32
N VAL A 38 0.76 -0.86 -9.22
CA VAL A 38 -0.51 -0.91 -8.51
C VAL A 38 -0.53 -2.12 -7.57
N LEU A 39 -1.37 -2.05 -6.54
CA LEU A 39 -1.64 -3.22 -5.71
C LEU A 39 -2.51 -4.23 -6.49
N PRO A 40 -2.26 -5.55 -6.33
CA PRO A 40 -3.08 -6.56 -6.97
C PRO A 40 -4.53 -6.45 -6.51
N HIS A 41 -5.46 -6.77 -7.41
CA HIS A 41 -6.92 -6.67 -7.21
C HIS A 41 -7.48 -5.29 -6.87
N MET A 42 -6.68 -4.22 -6.92
CA MET A 42 -7.15 -2.85 -6.74
C MET A 42 -7.30 -2.11 -8.07
N ILE A 43 -8.18 -1.10 -8.07
CA ILE A 43 -8.30 -0.15 -9.18
C ILE A 43 -7.03 0.71 -9.21
N CYS A 44 -6.50 0.99 -10.41
CA CYS A 44 -5.39 1.92 -10.53
C CYS A 44 -5.84 3.34 -10.16
N LYS A 45 -5.24 3.93 -9.12
CA LYS A 45 -5.56 5.30 -8.68
C LYS A 45 -5.20 6.38 -9.72
N ASN A 46 -4.32 6.06 -10.66
CA ASN A 46 -3.84 7.00 -11.67
C ASN A 46 -4.74 7.05 -12.91
N CYS A 47 -5.17 5.89 -13.42
CA CYS A 47 -5.98 5.84 -14.65
C CYS A 47 -7.44 5.47 -14.39
N GLY A 48 -7.81 4.97 -13.20
CA GLY A 48 -9.18 4.59 -12.86
C GLY A 48 -9.66 3.28 -13.51
N TYR A 49 -8.75 2.50 -14.10
CA TYR A 49 -9.06 1.24 -14.78
C TYR A 49 -8.88 0.02 -13.87
N TYR A 50 -9.76 -0.97 -14.06
CA TYR A 50 -9.66 -2.31 -13.51
C TYR A 50 -10.09 -3.34 -14.55
N LYS A 51 -9.24 -4.33 -14.83
CA LYS A 51 -9.50 -5.39 -15.83
C LYS A 51 -9.98 -4.85 -17.19
N GLY A 52 -9.34 -3.77 -17.67
CA GLY A 52 -9.66 -3.16 -18.97
C GLY A 52 -10.93 -2.31 -19.00
N LYS A 53 -11.71 -2.24 -17.91
CA LYS A 53 -12.89 -1.37 -17.79
C LYS A 53 -12.53 -0.11 -17.01
N GLN A 54 -13.00 1.04 -17.50
CA GLN A 54 -12.91 2.30 -16.77
C GLN A 54 -13.97 2.30 -15.68
N VAL A 55 -13.54 2.19 -14.41
CA VAL A 55 -14.45 2.13 -13.25
C VAL A 55 -14.62 3.51 -12.63
N LEU A 56 -13.58 4.34 -12.68
CA LEU A 56 -13.61 5.71 -12.20
C LEU A 56 -13.46 6.68 -13.37
N VAL A 57 -14.42 7.59 -13.51
CA VAL A 57 -14.27 8.80 -14.33
C VAL A 57 -13.52 9.81 -13.48
N LEU A 58 -12.18 9.73 -13.51
CA LEU A 58 -11.33 10.74 -12.89
C LEU A 58 -11.50 12.03 -13.71
N LYS A 59 -12.26 13.01 -13.19
CA LYS A 59 -12.27 14.36 -13.75
C LYS A 59 -10.91 14.99 -13.47
N ASP A 60 -10.20 15.37 -14.53
CA ASP A 60 -8.92 16.04 -14.48
C ASP A 60 -8.93 17.17 -13.45
N LYS A 61 -8.03 17.12 -12.47
CA LYS A 61 -7.69 18.32 -11.70
C LYS A 61 -6.46 18.94 -12.36
N THR A 62 -6.64 20.21 -12.74
CA THR A 62 -5.68 21.19 -13.27
C THR A 62 -5.16 21.02 -14.70
N LYS A 63 -5.88 21.63 -15.65
CA LYS A 63 -5.23 22.38 -16.75
C LYS A 63 -5.08 23.84 -16.29
N PRO A 64 -3.89 24.45 -16.33
CA PRO A 64 -3.78 25.85 -16.70
C PRO A 64 -3.46 25.89 -18.20
N ASN A 65 -4.43 26.34 -19.00
CA ASN A 65 -4.19 26.75 -20.38
C ASN A 65 -3.54 28.14 -20.36
N PRO A 66 -2.38 28.37 -21.01
CA PRO A 66 -2.05 29.67 -21.57
C PRO A 66 -2.42 29.66 -23.06
N LYS A 67 -3.20 30.67 -23.45
CA LYS A 67 -3.80 30.89 -24.77
C LYS A 67 -2.71 31.07 -25.84
N GLU A 68 -2.91 30.49 -27.03
CA GLU A 68 -2.27 30.95 -28.26
C GLU A 68 -2.98 32.22 -28.76
N LYS A 69 -2.36 33.37 -28.51
CA LYS A 69 -2.25 34.57 -29.36
C LYS A 69 -1.50 35.65 -28.59
#